data_AF-Q029J0-F1
#
_entry.id   AF-Q029J0-F1
#
_cell.length_a   1.000
_cell.length_b   1.000
_cell.length_c   1.000
_cell.angle_alpha   90.00
_cell.angle_beta   90.00
_cell.angle_gamma   90.00
#
_symmetry.space_group_name_H-M   'P 1'
#
loop_
_entity.id
_entity.type
_entity.pdbx_description
1 polymer ?
#
loop_
_entity_poly.entity_id
_entity_poly.type
_entity_poly.pdbx_seq_one_letter_code
_entity_poly.pdbx_strand_id
1 'polypeptide(L)'
;MSDRGFLFLFSVLMIAASAGAAAYLVASGQAGTVDGLFLVVTALLIALCFGIYVIYMVRRAMESAKPPAPSAKSGAATSTAKPAAVQS
;
A
#
# COMPACT_ATOMS: atom_id res chain seq x y z
N MET A 1 6.66 12.70 13.75
CA MET A 1 6.05 12.04 12.58
C MET A 1 6.33 10.56 12.70
N SER A 2 5.35 9.66 12.54
CA SER A 2 5.70 8.24 12.38
C SER A 2 6.49 8.13 11.07
N ASP A 3 7.61 7.43 11.09
CA ASP A 3 8.51 7.20 9.94
C ASP A 3 7.74 6.98 8.61
N ARG A 4 6.66 6.20 8.69
CA ARG A 4 5.70 5.90 7.61
C ARG A 4 5.03 7.13 6.99
N GLY A 5 4.64 8.12 7.80
CA GLY A 5 4.00 9.34 7.31
C GLY A 5 4.96 10.22 6.51
N PHE A 6 6.23 10.28 6.91
CA PHE A 6 7.27 10.97 6.15
C PHE A 6 7.53 10.26 4.82
N LEU A 7 7.66 8.92 4.84
CA LEU A 7 7.84 8.12 3.62
C LEU A 7 6.67 8.29 2.64
N PHE A 8 5.44 8.36 3.13
CA PHE A 8 4.27 8.63 2.28
C PHE A 8 4.36 10.01 1.61
N LEU A 9 4.62 11.07 2.38
CA LEU A 9 4.72 12.43 1.84
C LEU A 9 5.87 12.54 0.82
N PHE A 10 7.03 11.98 1.16
CA PHE A 10 8.17 11.90 0.25
C PHE A 10 7.82 11.16 -1.05
N SER A 11 7.09 10.05 -0.95
CA SER A 11 6.64 9.30 -2.12
C SER A 11 5.73 10.14 -3.03
N VAL A 12 4.79 10.90 -2.45
CA VAL A 12 3.92 11.81 -3.22
C VAL A 12 4.74 12.89 -3.92
N LEU A 13 5.72 13.48 -3.23
CA LEU A 13 6.62 14.47 -3.83
C LEU A 13 7.44 13.88 -4.98
N MET A 14 7.96 12.66 -4.82
CA MET A 14 8.71 11.96 -5.86
C MET A 14 7.85 11.67 -7.10
N ILE A 15 6.59 11.28 -6.92
CA ILE A 15 5.65 11.10 -8.03
C ILE A 15 5.44 12.43 -8.76
N ALA A 16 5.17 13.52 -8.03
CA ALA A 16 4.94 14.84 -8.61
C ALA A 16 6.16 15.36 -9.37
N ALA A 17 7.36 15.25 -8.77
CA ALA A 17 8.62 15.66 -9.39
C ALA A 17 8.91 14.84 -10.65
N SER A 18 8.70 13.53 -10.61
CA SER A 18 8.95 12.65 -11.75
C SER A 18 7.94 12.89 -12.89
N ALA A 19 6.66 13.07 -12.57
CA ALA A 19 5.65 13.44 -13.56
C ALA A 19 5.94 14.82 -14.17
N GLY A 20 6.35 15.80 -13.35
CA GLY A 20 6.77 17.12 -13.81
C GLY A 20 7.98 17.06 -14.74
N ALA A 21 8.99 16.25 -14.40
CA ALA A 21 10.16 16.04 -15.26
C ALA A 21 9.77 15.43 -16.61
N ALA A 22 8.91 14.40 -16.61
CA ALA A 22 8.41 13.80 -17.84
C ALA A 22 7.63 14.82 -18.69
N ALA A 23 6.75 15.61 -18.07
CA ALA A 23 5.99 16.65 -18.76
C ALA A 23 6.90 17.74 -19.36
N TYR A 24 7.94 18.15 -18.62
CA TYR A 24 8.93 19.11 -19.08
C TYR A 24 9.71 18.58 -20.30
N LEU A 25 10.21 17.35 -20.24
CA LEU A 25 10.95 16.71 -21.33
C LEU A 25 10.10 16.57 -22.61
N VAL A 26 8.80 16.35 -22.46
CA VAL A 26 7.86 16.33 -23.59
C VAL A 26 7.64 17.74 -24.13
N ALA A 27 7.38 18.72 -23.26
CA ALA A 27 7.13 20.10 -23.66
C ALA A 27 8.34 20.78 -24.31
N SER A 28 9.56 20.42 -23.90
CA SER A 28 10.81 20.93 -24.49
C SER A 28 11.19 20.23 -25.80
N GLY A 29 10.45 19.20 -26.23
CA GLY A 29 10.77 18.38 -27.40
C GLY A 29 11.94 17.40 -27.19
N GLN A 30 12.53 17.38 -25.99
CA GLN A 30 13.68 16.53 -25.67
C GLN A 30 13.33 15.04 -25.69
N ALA A 31 12.06 14.70 -25.45
CA ALA A 31 11.52 13.34 -25.60
C ALA A 31 11.69 12.75 -27.03
N GLY A 32 11.94 13.57 -28.06
CA GLY A 32 12.26 13.09 -29.42
C GLY A 32 13.70 12.61 -29.59
N THR A 33 14.57 12.82 -28.60
CA THR A 33 15.94 12.33 -28.59
C THR A 33 16.06 11.03 -27.80
N VAL A 34 17.07 10.20 -28.10
CA VAL A 34 17.26 8.92 -27.39
C VAL A 34 17.50 9.14 -25.88
N ASP A 35 18.32 10.12 -25.53
CA ASP A 35 18.61 10.46 -24.14
C ASP A 35 17.37 11.02 -23.41
N GLY A 36 16.66 11.96 -24.03
CA GLY A 36 15.43 12.50 -23.45
C GLY A 36 14.32 11.44 -23.32
N LEU A 37 14.17 10.54 -24.29
CA LEU A 37 13.23 9.43 -24.20
C LEU A 37 13.60 8.49 -23.05
N PHE A 38 14.88 8.17 -22.89
CA PHE A 38 15.37 7.37 -21.76
C PHE A 38 15.06 8.03 -20.41
N LEU A 39 15.26 9.35 -20.31
CA LEU A 39 14.92 10.12 -19.11
C LEU A 39 13.41 10.15 -18.85
N VAL A 40 12.57 10.29 -19.88
CA VAL A 40 11.10 10.21 -19.74
C VAL A 40 10.70 8.86 -19.19
N VAL A 41 11.19 7.76 -19.79
CA VAL A 41 10.88 6.40 -19.33
C VAL A 41 11.36 6.19 -17.89
N THR A 42 12.56 6.66 -17.56
CA THR A 42 13.11 6.57 -16.21
C THR A 42 12.26 7.35 -15.20
N ALA A 43 11.86 8.58 -15.53
CA ALA A 43 10.98 9.38 -14.69
C ALA A 43 9.63 8.68 -14.45
N LEU A 44 9.04 8.10 -15.51
CA LEU A 44 7.80 7.33 -15.38
C LEU A 44 7.98 6.07 -14.54
N LEU A 45 9.11 5.37 -14.65
CA LEU A 45 9.42 4.21 -13.81
C LEU A 45 9.56 4.58 -12.33
N ILE A 46 10.22 5.70 -12.03
CA ILE A 46 10.32 6.22 -10.66
C ILE A 46 8.92 6.54 -10.12
N ALA A 47 8.12 7.27 -10.90
CA ALA A 47 6.74 7.59 -10.53
C ALA A 47 5.91 6.31 -10.28
N LEU A 48 6.06 5.30 -11.12
CA LEU A 48 5.38 4.01 -10.97
C LEU A 48 5.79 3.30 -9.67
N CYS A 49 7.10 3.26 -9.36
CA CYS A 49 7.62 2.60 -8.17
C CYS A 49 7.04 3.22 -6.88
N PHE A 50 7.07 4.55 -6.78
CA PHE A 50 6.45 5.26 -5.66
C PHE A 50 4.92 5.16 -5.66
N GLY A 51 4.28 5.14 -6.83
CA GLY A 51 2.84 4.95 -6.97
C GLY A 51 2.37 3.61 -6.39
N ILE A 52 3.09 2.52 -6.70
CA ILE A 52 2.80 1.20 -6.14
C ILE A 52 2.95 1.21 -4.61
N TYR A 53 4.01 1.83 -4.09
CA TYR A 53 4.22 1.97 -2.65
C TYR A 53 3.08 2.73 -1.95
N VAL A 54 2.63 3.84 -2.55
CA VAL A 54 1.50 4.63 -2.05
C VAL A 54 0.21 3.80 -2.05
N ILE A 55 -0.08 3.07 -3.14
CA ILE A 55 -1.25 2.18 -3.22
C ILE A 55 -1.19 1.13 -2.11
N TYR A 56 -0.03 0.52 -1.88
CA TYR A 56 0.18 -0.45 -0.80
C TYR A 56 -0.09 0.16 0.58
N MET A 57 0.47 1.34 0.86
CA MET A 57 0.27 2.06 2.12
C MET A 57 -1.22 2.37 2.38
N VAL A 58 -1.91 2.88 1.36
CA VAL A 58 -3.35 3.22 1.46
C VAL A 58 -4.19 1.97 1.70
N ARG A 59 -3.97 0.90 0.93
CA ARG A 59 -4.70 -0.37 1.11
C ARG A 59 -4.50 -0.94 2.52
N ARG A 60 -3.26 -0.90 3.03
CA ARG A 60 -2.94 -1.37 4.38
C ARG A 60 -3.61 -0.51 5.47
N ALA A 61 -3.69 0.80 5.26
CA ALA A 61 -4.39 1.70 6.18
C ALA A 61 -5.91 1.42 6.18
N MET A 62 -6.51 1.19 5.01
CA MET A 62 -7.93 0.84 4.88
C MET A 62 -8.27 -0.51 5.52
N GLU A 63 -7.39 -1.50 5.40
CA GLU A 63 -7.58 -2.81 6.03
C GLU A 63 -7.51 -2.71 7.57
N SER A 64 -6.62 -1.89 8.10
CA SER A 64 -6.54 -1.62 9.54
C SER A 64 -7.77 -0.86 10.09
N ALA A 65 -8.46 -0.12 9.22
CA ALA A 65 -9.67 0.63 9.54
C ALA A 65 -10.96 -0.20 9.37
N LYS A 66 -10.88 -1.41 8.79
CA LYS A 66 -12.03 -2.30 8.66
C LYS A 66 -12.41 -2.83 10.05
N PRO A 67 -13.63 -2.56 10.55
CA PRO A 67 -14.09 -3.15 11.80
C PRO A 67 -13.99 -4.67 11.70
N PRO A 68 -13.57 -5.39 12.76
CA PRO A 68 -13.57 -6.84 12.75
C PRO A 68 -14.97 -7.30 12.33
N ALA A 69 -15.05 -8.13 11.28
CA ALA A 69 -16.30 -8.76 10.92
C ALA A 69 -16.83 -9.45 12.19
N PRO A 70 -18.12 -9.26 12.55
CA PRO A 70 -18.68 -9.91 13.72
C PRO A 70 -18.38 -11.40 13.58
N SER A 71 -17.65 -11.93 14.56
CA SER A 71 -17.36 -13.36 14.60
C SER A 71 -18.68 -14.10 14.52
N ALA A 72 -18.82 -15.00 13.55
CA ALA A 72 -19.87 -15.97 13.59
C ALA A 72 -19.63 -16.82 14.84
N LYS A 73 -20.27 -16.43 15.94
CA LYS A 73 -20.43 -17.27 17.12
C LYS A 73 -21.32 -18.44 16.70
N SER A 74 -20.72 -19.43 16.03
CA SER A 74 -21.15 -20.82 16.17
C SER A 74 -20.76 -21.19 17.60
N GLY A 75 -21.65 -21.18 18.58
CA GLY A 75 -22.81 -22.06 18.58
C GLY A 75 -22.36 -23.38 19.19
N ALA A 76 -22.49 -23.47 20.52
CA ALA A 76 -22.49 -24.68 21.35
C ALA A 76 -21.24 -25.57 21.36
N ALA A 77 -20.25 -25.23 22.20
CA ALA A 77 -19.52 -26.25 22.94
C ALA A 77 -20.41 -26.73 24.10
N THR A 78 -21.36 -27.62 23.82
CA THR A 78 -22.01 -28.41 24.87
C THR A 78 -21.02 -29.45 25.35
N SER A 79 -20.38 -29.13 26.47
CA SER A 79 -19.79 -30.03 27.45
C SER A 79 -20.61 -31.32 27.56
N THR A 80 -20.12 -32.41 26.96
CA THR A 80 -20.55 -33.76 27.33
C THR A 80 -19.92 -34.09 28.67
N ALA A 81 -20.77 -34.04 29.70
CA ALA A 81 -20.47 -34.45 31.05
C ALA A 81 -19.86 -35.85 31.08
N LYS A 82 -18.68 -35.97 31.70
CA LYS A 82 -18.22 -37.21 32.33
C LYS A 82 -17.66 -36.87 33.70
N PRO A 83 -18.29 -37.34 34.77
CA PRO A 83 -17.58 -37.67 35.99
C PRO A 83 -17.59 -39.19 36.16
N ALA A 84 -16.40 -39.79 36.10
CA ALA A 84 -16.17 -41.09 36.70
C ALA A 84 -15.95 -40.89 38.21
N ALA A 85 -16.73 -41.66 38.99
CA ALA A 85 -16.48 -42.23 40.32
C ALA A 85 -15.82 -41.38 41.45
N VAL A 86 -16.55 -41.22 42.57
CA VAL A 86 -15.99 -41.27 43.94
C VAL A 86 -16.98 -41.94 44.92
N GLN A 87 -16.50 -43.04 45.51
CA GLN A 87 -16.75 -43.76 46.77
C GLN A 87 -17.84 -43.30 47.77
N SER A 88 -18.59 -44.29 48.29
CA SER A 88 -18.84 -44.56 49.73
C SER A 88 -19.30 -46.00 49.90
#